data_AF-A0A0W0U2I8-F1
#
_entry.id   AF-A0A0W0U2I8-F1
#
_cell.length_a   1.000
_cell.length_b   1.000
_cell.length_c   1.000
_cell.angle_alpha   90.00
_cell.angle_beta   90.00
_cell.angle_gamma   90.00
#
_symmetry.space_group_name_H-M   'P 1'
#
loop_
_entity.id
_entity.type
_entity.pdbx_description
1 polymer ?
#
loop_
_entity_poly.entity_id
_entity_poly.type
_entity_poly.pdbx_seq_one_letter_code
_entity_poly.pdbx_strand_id
1 'polypeptide(L)'
;MKKSLVSPSYLKQKARQLKRDNSLSQSQALDETARQFGFSNYKNYRNLLNDNNKQPLEDYLKRIYSENDMLQKMDIAISLIQNHEIPFQVLLEILKQLQHSQEAMRSLCEKSKLKNDIQSFLLDDLRADEGKEIEMYAPYFTATKISLSNLIYEIEEDTLCVDGDYDIKLEFDGEIPEHYKDYPNFEVRSMFGDFEIEIDKNKRITIQNSSIGHYW
;
A
#
# COMPACT_ATOMS: atom_id res chain seq x y z
N MET A 1 16.37 32.49 0.97
CA MET A 1 17.62 31.82 0.51
C MET A 1 17.46 30.32 0.73
N LYS A 2 17.59 29.48 -0.31
CA LYS A 2 17.61 28.02 -0.14
C LYS A 2 18.87 27.67 0.68
N LYS A 3 18.71 27.08 1.86
CA LYS A 3 19.84 26.58 2.67
C LYS A 3 20.50 25.45 1.88
N SER A 4 21.79 25.55 1.56
CA SER A 4 22.46 24.43 0.90
C SER A 4 22.50 23.25 1.86
N LEU A 5 22.00 22.10 1.41
CA LEU A 5 22.02 20.89 2.22
C LEU A 5 23.45 20.42 2.38
N VAL A 6 23.86 20.24 3.63
CA VAL A 6 25.14 19.65 3.97
C VAL A 6 25.07 18.14 3.78
N SER A 7 26.14 17.52 3.28
CA SER A 7 26.18 16.07 3.06
C SER A 7 25.90 15.26 4.35
N PRO A 8 25.12 14.17 4.29
CA PRO A 8 24.83 13.33 5.46
C PRO A 8 26.06 12.70 6.09
N SER A 9 27.08 12.36 5.29
CA SER A 9 28.33 11.78 5.78
C SER A 9 29.12 12.81 6.60
N TYR A 10 29.18 14.06 6.11
CA TYR A 10 29.86 15.16 6.79
C TYR A 10 29.15 15.54 8.09
N LEU A 11 27.82 15.60 8.10
CA LEU A 11 27.04 15.89 9.31
C LEU A 11 27.25 14.78 10.37
N LYS A 12 27.22 13.50 9.96
CA LYS A 12 27.51 12.37 10.87
C LYS A 12 28.94 12.40 11.39
N GLN A 13 29.91 12.80 10.57
CA GLN A 13 31.31 12.93 10.99
C GLN A 13 31.46 14.02 12.06
N LYS A 14 30.87 15.21 11.85
CA LYS A 14 30.86 16.28 12.85
C LYS A 14 30.14 15.88 14.14
N ALA A 15 29.01 15.18 14.04
CA ALA A 15 28.30 14.68 15.22
C ALA A 15 29.14 13.67 16.03
N ARG A 16 29.95 12.83 15.36
CA ARG A 16 30.89 11.92 16.05
C ARG A 16 31.99 12.68 16.78
N GLN A 17 32.44 13.80 16.24
CA GLN A 17 33.43 14.67 16.90
C GLN A 17 32.79 15.37 18.10
N LEU A 18 31.63 16.00 17.92
CA LEU A 18 30.89 16.68 18.99
C LEU A 18 30.56 15.75 20.18
N LYS A 19 30.22 14.49 19.86
CA LYS A 19 29.99 13.44 20.86
C LYS A 19 31.23 13.17 21.73
N ARG A 20 32.42 13.12 21.13
CA ARG A 20 33.68 12.87 21.84
C ARG A 20 34.08 14.06 22.70
N ASP A 21 33.93 15.26 22.16
CA ASP A 21 34.41 16.48 22.80
C ASP A 21 33.52 16.90 23.98
N ASN A 22 32.20 16.64 23.90
CA ASN A 22 31.22 17.11 24.88
C ASN A 22 30.51 15.99 25.64
N SER A 23 30.95 14.73 25.51
CA SER A 23 30.34 13.55 26.18
C SER A 23 28.82 13.42 25.97
N LEU A 24 28.32 13.83 24.80
CA LEU A 24 26.91 13.81 24.45
C LEU A 24 26.44 12.40 24.03
N SER A 25 25.13 12.14 24.13
CA SER A 25 24.54 10.98 23.44
C SER A 25 24.60 11.16 21.92
N GLN A 26 24.56 10.06 21.17
CA GLN A 26 24.59 10.10 19.70
C GLN A 26 23.42 10.91 19.11
N SER A 27 22.25 10.83 19.74
CA SER A 27 21.05 11.58 19.36
C SER A 27 21.25 13.09 19.56
N GLN A 28 21.70 13.51 20.74
CA GLN A 28 21.96 14.91 21.05
C GLN A 28 23.03 15.50 20.14
N ALA A 29 24.13 14.78 19.91
CA ALA A 29 25.19 15.23 19.03
C ALA A 29 24.71 15.43 17.57
N LEU A 30 23.80 14.58 17.08
CA LEU A 30 23.21 14.74 15.75
C LEU A 30 22.28 15.96 15.68
N ASP A 31 21.45 16.18 16.70
CA ASP A 31 20.55 17.32 16.76
C ASP A 31 21.29 18.65 16.88
N GLU A 32 22.32 18.72 17.73
CA GLU A 32 23.16 19.90 17.87
C GLU A 32 23.95 20.19 16.60
N THR A 33 24.52 19.16 15.97
CA THR A 33 25.22 19.32 14.69
C THR A 33 24.26 19.81 13.60
N ALA A 34 23.04 19.28 13.54
CA ALA A 34 22.02 19.75 12.61
C ALA A 34 21.66 21.23 12.87
N ARG A 35 21.57 21.66 14.14
CA ARG A 35 21.36 23.07 14.51
C ARG A 35 22.51 23.98 14.10
N GLN A 36 23.76 23.53 14.22
CA GLN A 36 24.93 24.29 13.75
C GLN A 36 24.88 24.58 12.24
N PHE A 37 24.28 23.68 11.47
CA PHE A 37 24.04 23.87 10.03
C PHE A 37 22.70 24.54 9.70
N GLY A 38 22.01 25.09 10.73
CA GLY A 38 20.80 25.87 10.57
C GLY A 38 19.51 25.04 10.41
N PHE A 39 19.52 23.75 10.73
CA PHE A 39 18.30 22.91 10.79
C PHE A 39 17.71 22.91 12.21
N SER A 40 16.42 22.63 12.40
CA SER A 40 15.84 22.65 13.75
C SER A 40 16.28 21.46 14.62
N ASN A 41 16.46 20.31 14.00
CA ASN A 41 17.01 19.07 14.57
C ASN A 41 17.43 18.11 13.44
N TYR A 42 17.98 16.94 13.79
CA TYR A 42 18.45 15.98 12.79
C TYR A 42 17.30 15.34 12.00
N LYS A 43 16.10 15.22 12.60
CA LYS A 43 14.88 14.77 11.91
C LYS A 43 14.46 15.76 10.80
N ASN A 44 14.48 17.06 11.09
CA ASN A 44 14.20 18.11 10.12
C ASN A 44 15.22 18.12 8.98
N TYR A 45 16.52 17.96 9.29
CA TYR A 45 17.56 17.79 8.28
C TYR A 45 17.29 16.59 7.36
N ARG A 46 16.95 15.42 7.94
CA ARG A 46 16.61 14.20 7.17
C ARG A 46 15.40 14.42 6.27
N ASN A 47 14.35 15.07 6.78
CA ASN A 47 13.16 15.35 5.99
C ASN A 47 13.48 16.26 4.80
N LEU A 48 14.24 17.34 5.03
CA LEU A 48 14.67 18.24 3.96
C LEU A 48 15.63 17.59 2.96
N LEU A 49 16.48 16.66 3.41
CA LEU A 49 17.32 15.85 2.54
C LEU A 49 16.48 14.94 1.65
N ASN A 50 15.50 14.27 2.23
CA ASN A 50 14.57 13.40 1.50
C ASN A 50 13.73 14.22 0.51
N ASP A 51 13.27 15.41 0.91
CA ASP A 51 12.47 16.27 0.03
C ASP A 51 13.29 16.88 -1.11
N ASN A 52 14.59 17.17 -0.92
CA ASN A 52 15.46 17.62 -1.99
C ASN A 52 15.95 16.47 -2.91
N ASN A 53 15.90 15.22 -2.45
CA ASN A 53 16.25 14.04 -3.24
C ASN A 53 15.06 13.41 -3.97
N LYS A 54 13.82 13.89 -3.74
CA LYS A 54 12.68 13.50 -4.55
C LYS A 54 12.84 14.12 -5.94
N GLN A 55 13.21 13.29 -6.92
CA GLN A 55 13.04 13.65 -8.32
C GLN A 55 11.57 14.05 -8.54
N PRO A 56 11.27 15.17 -9.23
CA PRO A 56 9.91 15.56 -9.53
C PRO A 56 9.14 14.42 -10.20
N LEU A 57 7.86 14.25 -9.84
CA LEU A 57 6.94 13.30 -10.47
C LEU A 57 6.99 13.40 -12.01
N GLU A 58 7.03 14.62 -12.53
CA GLU A 58 7.10 14.90 -13.96
C GLU A 58 8.33 14.29 -14.65
N ASP A 59 9.48 14.25 -13.97
CA ASP A 59 10.71 13.70 -14.54
C ASP A 59 10.65 12.17 -14.62
N TYR A 60 10.05 11.52 -13.63
CA TYR A 60 9.75 10.08 -13.71
C TYR A 60 8.82 9.78 -14.86
N LEU A 61 7.72 10.52 -14.98
CA LEU A 61 6.73 10.32 -16.04
C LEU A 61 7.35 10.50 -17.42
N LYS A 62 8.09 11.59 -17.66
CA LYS A 62 8.82 11.81 -18.91
C LYS A 62 9.73 10.63 -19.25
N ARG A 63 10.48 10.12 -18.27
CA ARG A 63 11.36 8.96 -18.47
C ARG A 63 10.58 7.70 -18.83
N ILE A 64 9.50 7.40 -18.10
CA ILE A 64 8.63 6.24 -18.38
C ILE A 64 8.06 6.31 -19.80
N TYR A 65 7.53 7.47 -20.22
CA TYR A 65 6.96 7.63 -21.56
C TYR A 65 8.01 7.56 -22.68
N SER A 66 9.25 7.99 -22.40
CA SER A 66 10.35 7.94 -23.38
C SER A 66 11.09 6.61 -23.44
N GLU A 67 10.94 5.76 -22.43
CA GLU A 67 11.67 4.49 -22.33
C GLU A 67 11.04 3.44 -23.26
N ASN A 68 11.89 2.74 -24.02
CA ASN A 68 11.46 1.69 -24.93
C ASN A 68 11.74 0.29 -24.36
N ASP A 69 12.74 0.17 -23.50
CA ASP A 69 13.03 -1.09 -22.83
C ASP A 69 12.01 -1.35 -21.72
N MET A 70 11.26 -2.45 -21.84
CA MET A 70 10.15 -2.76 -20.94
C MET A 70 10.61 -3.03 -19.50
N LEU A 71 11.78 -3.64 -19.32
CA LEU A 71 12.32 -3.93 -17.98
C LEU A 71 12.76 -2.63 -17.29
N GLN A 72 13.46 -1.77 -18.01
CA GLN A 72 13.85 -0.45 -17.49
C GLN A 72 12.63 0.44 -17.22
N LYS A 73 11.63 0.40 -18.11
CA LYS A 73 10.37 1.12 -17.90
C LYS A 73 9.67 0.67 -16.61
N MET A 74 9.60 -0.64 -16.39
CA MET A 74 9.06 -1.23 -15.16
C MET A 74 9.85 -0.79 -13.92
N ASP A 75 11.19 -0.84 -13.96
CA ASP A 75 12.03 -0.42 -12.82
C ASP A 75 11.84 1.05 -12.45
N ILE A 76 11.73 1.93 -13.45
CA ILE A 76 11.46 3.35 -13.25
C ILE A 76 10.05 3.55 -12.67
N ALA A 77 9.05 2.83 -13.18
CA ALA A 77 7.68 2.88 -12.69
C ALA A 77 7.54 2.37 -11.25
N ILE A 78 8.18 1.25 -10.89
CA ILE A 78 8.24 0.75 -9.51
C ILE A 78 8.89 1.78 -8.59
N SER A 79 10.01 2.37 -9.03
CA SER A 79 10.68 3.42 -8.27
C SER A 79 9.78 4.64 -8.06
N LEU A 80 8.97 5.01 -9.05
CA LEU A 80 8.01 6.09 -8.90
C LEU A 80 6.96 5.76 -7.82
N ILE A 81 6.30 4.61 -7.93
CA ILE A 81 5.22 4.17 -7.02
C ILE A 81 5.71 4.04 -5.57
N GLN A 82 6.93 3.55 -5.37
CA GLN A 82 7.48 3.36 -4.03
C GLN A 82 7.90 4.68 -3.34
N ASN A 83 8.32 5.67 -4.12
CA ASN A 83 8.86 6.92 -3.59
C ASN A 83 7.85 8.07 -3.58
N HIS A 84 6.74 7.94 -4.31
CA HIS A 84 5.75 8.99 -4.48
C HIS A 84 4.33 8.45 -4.29
N GLU A 85 3.50 9.24 -3.62
CA GLU A 85 2.06 9.05 -3.69
C GLU A 85 1.56 9.59 -5.02
N ILE A 86 1.08 8.70 -5.88
CA ILE A 86 0.58 9.05 -7.21
C ILE A 86 -0.94 8.88 -7.28
N PRO A 87 -1.65 9.76 -8.02
CA PRO A 87 -3.06 9.55 -8.33
C PRO A 87 -3.27 8.24 -9.09
N PHE A 88 -4.42 7.58 -8.88
CA PHE A 88 -4.73 6.33 -9.55
C PHE A 88 -4.73 6.47 -11.08
N GLN A 89 -5.21 7.61 -11.61
CA GLN A 89 -5.16 7.89 -13.05
C GLN A 89 -3.72 7.78 -13.62
N VAL A 90 -2.73 8.28 -12.89
CA VAL A 90 -1.32 8.19 -13.30
C VAL A 90 -0.84 6.74 -13.27
N LEU A 91 -1.21 5.98 -12.23
CA LEU A 91 -0.93 4.54 -12.18
C LEU A 91 -1.56 3.81 -13.38
N LEU A 92 -2.81 4.11 -13.69
CA LEU A 92 -3.55 3.50 -14.81
C LEU A 92 -2.88 3.79 -16.16
N GLU A 93 -2.42 5.02 -16.39
CA GLU A 93 -1.66 5.38 -17.60
C GLU A 93 -0.32 4.65 -17.72
N ILE A 94 0.34 4.36 -16.59
CA ILE A 94 1.57 3.57 -16.56
C ILE A 94 1.26 2.09 -16.86
N LEU A 95 0.23 1.54 -16.23
CA LEU A 95 -0.22 0.16 -16.46
C LEU A 95 -0.61 -0.06 -17.93
N LYS A 96 -1.33 0.89 -18.55
CA LYS A 96 -1.65 0.87 -19.99
C LYS A 96 -0.43 0.71 -20.90
N GLN A 97 0.68 1.38 -20.58
CA GLN A 97 1.92 1.26 -21.36
C GLN A 97 2.60 -0.10 -21.20
N LEU A 98 2.24 -0.84 -20.16
CA LEU A 98 2.82 -2.14 -19.79
C LEU A 98 1.82 -3.30 -19.92
N GLN A 99 0.62 -3.05 -20.47
CA GLN A 99 -0.49 -4.00 -20.53
C GLN A 99 -0.16 -5.32 -21.25
N HIS A 100 0.82 -5.30 -22.16
CA HIS A 100 1.25 -6.49 -22.89
C HIS A 100 2.17 -7.42 -22.07
N SER A 101 2.49 -7.06 -20.82
CA SER A 101 3.27 -7.88 -19.90
C SER A 101 2.50 -8.09 -18.59
N GLN A 102 1.91 -9.27 -18.45
CA GLN A 102 1.24 -9.66 -17.20
C GLN A 102 2.17 -9.61 -15.98
N GLU A 103 3.46 -9.95 -16.16
CA GLU A 103 4.46 -9.86 -15.09
C GLU A 103 4.66 -8.40 -14.64
N ALA A 104 4.76 -7.45 -15.59
CA ALA A 104 4.93 -6.05 -15.27
C ALA A 104 3.69 -5.45 -14.60
N MET A 105 2.50 -5.77 -15.12
CA MET A 105 1.21 -5.39 -14.54
C MET A 105 1.12 -5.86 -13.09
N ARG A 106 1.32 -7.15 -12.85
CA ARG A 106 1.29 -7.74 -11.52
C ARG A 106 2.30 -7.10 -10.58
N SER A 107 3.55 -6.95 -11.02
CA SER A 107 4.61 -6.35 -10.22
C SER A 107 4.26 -4.92 -9.78
N LEU A 108 3.76 -4.08 -10.70
CA LEU A 108 3.37 -2.71 -10.38
C LEU A 108 2.17 -2.65 -9.44
N CYS A 109 1.14 -3.46 -9.68
CA CYS A 109 -0.03 -3.54 -8.81
C CYS A 109 0.36 -4.00 -7.39
N GLU A 110 1.23 -5.02 -7.26
CA GLU A 110 1.73 -5.51 -5.97
C GLU A 110 2.60 -4.51 -5.22
N LYS A 111 3.37 -3.66 -5.93
CA LYS A 111 4.16 -2.57 -5.31
C LYS A 111 3.34 -1.33 -4.99
N SER A 112 2.13 -1.21 -5.55
CA SER A 112 1.20 -0.13 -5.26
C SER A 112 0.39 -0.39 -3.98
N LYS A 113 -0.48 0.56 -3.61
CA LYS A 113 -1.45 0.39 -2.52
C LYS A 113 -2.73 -0.34 -2.95
N LEU A 114 -2.85 -0.72 -4.23
CA LEU A 114 -4.09 -1.19 -4.84
C LEU A 114 -4.69 -2.40 -4.13
N LYS A 115 -3.86 -3.40 -3.77
CA LYS A 115 -4.32 -4.57 -3.03
C LYS A 115 -5.02 -4.18 -1.72
N ASN A 116 -4.46 -3.23 -0.98
CA ASN A 116 -5.05 -2.77 0.28
C ASN A 116 -6.34 -1.97 0.05
N ASP A 117 -6.40 -1.19 -1.03
CA ASP A 117 -7.59 -0.44 -1.41
C ASP A 117 -8.75 -1.40 -1.74
N ILE A 118 -8.47 -2.45 -2.54
CA ILE A 118 -9.45 -3.49 -2.89
C ILE A 118 -9.89 -4.26 -1.65
N GLN A 119 -8.96 -4.66 -0.78
CA GLN A 119 -9.29 -5.33 0.48
C GLN A 119 -10.22 -4.50 1.36
N SER A 120 -9.93 -3.19 1.48
CA SER A 120 -10.74 -2.31 2.31
C SER A 120 -12.14 -2.16 1.73
N PHE A 121 -12.23 -1.95 0.41
CA PHE A 121 -13.49 -1.85 -0.31
C PHE A 121 -14.36 -3.11 -0.16
N LEU A 122 -13.81 -4.30 -0.44
CA LEU A 122 -14.55 -5.56 -0.31
C LEU A 122 -14.99 -5.82 1.14
N LEU A 123 -14.14 -5.49 2.13
CA LEU A 123 -14.52 -5.65 3.53
C LEU A 123 -15.66 -4.71 3.94
N ASP A 124 -15.63 -3.47 3.46
CA ASP A 124 -16.70 -2.50 3.72
C ASP A 124 -18.00 -2.89 3.02
N ASP A 125 -17.93 -3.43 1.80
CA ASP A 125 -19.09 -3.96 1.05
C ASP A 125 -19.76 -5.12 1.80
N LEU A 126 -18.96 -6.12 2.22
CA LEU A 126 -19.43 -7.26 3.02
C LEU A 126 -20.11 -6.85 4.33
N ARG A 127 -19.70 -5.70 4.92
CA ARG A 127 -20.29 -5.15 6.14
C ARG A 127 -21.51 -4.29 5.88
N ALA A 128 -21.51 -3.51 4.79
CA ALA A 128 -22.55 -2.54 4.48
C ALA A 128 -23.87 -3.21 4.06
N ASP A 129 -23.81 -4.40 3.48
CA ASP A 129 -24.99 -5.10 2.96
C ASP A 129 -25.75 -5.97 3.99
N GLU A 130 -25.44 -5.88 5.31
CA GLU A 130 -25.83 -6.93 6.27
C GLU A 130 -25.52 -8.32 5.68
N GLY A 131 -24.33 -8.45 5.04
CA GLY A 131 -23.94 -9.52 4.10
C GLY A 131 -24.88 -10.72 4.08
N LYS A 132 -25.99 -10.63 3.32
CA LYS A 132 -27.06 -11.65 3.36
C LYS A 132 -26.51 -13.04 3.16
N GLU A 133 -25.48 -13.17 2.33
CA GLU A 133 -24.80 -14.44 2.13
C GLU A 133 -23.98 -14.87 3.35
N ILE A 134 -23.19 -13.99 3.99
CA ILE A 134 -22.52 -14.31 5.26
C ILE A 134 -23.55 -14.67 6.34
N GLU A 135 -24.62 -13.89 6.50
CA GLU A 135 -25.67 -14.14 7.48
C GLU A 135 -26.38 -15.49 7.24
N MET A 136 -26.57 -15.88 5.98
CA MET A 136 -27.11 -17.19 5.60
C MET A 136 -26.24 -18.37 6.09
N TYR A 137 -24.92 -18.23 6.07
CA TYR A 137 -23.99 -19.32 6.41
C TYR A 137 -23.43 -19.25 7.84
N ALA A 138 -23.28 -18.04 8.38
CA ALA A 138 -22.69 -17.75 9.67
C ALA A 138 -23.47 -16.62 10.37
N PRO A 139 -24.71 -16.90 10.81
CA PRO A 139 -25.49 -15.91 11.54
C PRO A 139 -24.75 -15.49 12.82
N TYR A 140 -24.85 -14.21 13.18
CA TYR A 140 -24.15 -13.60 14.32
C TYR A 140 -22.62 -13.49 14.18
N PHE A 141 -22.09 -13.62 12.97
CA PHE A 141 -20.68 -13.37 12.71
C PHE A 141 -20.51 -12.15 11.79
N THR A 142 -19.50 -11.33 12.09
CA THR A 142 -19.17 -10.13 11.33
C THR A 142 -17.81 -10.28 10.67
N ALA A 143 -17.69 -9.83 9.42
CA ALA A 143 -16.42 -9.82 8.70
C ALA A 143 -15.42 -8.83 9.33
N THR A 144 -14.27 -9.33 9.76
CA THR A 144 -13.23 -8.50 10.42
C THR A 144 -11.99 -8.30 9.56
N LYS A 145 -11.71 -9.25 8.67
CA LYS A 145 -10.54 -9.20 7.80
C LYS A 145 -10.80 -9.93 6.49
N ILE A 146 -10.22 -9.44 5.41
CA ILE A 146 -10.17 -10.11 4.12
C ILE A 146 -8.72 -10.21 3.63
N SER A 147 -8.37 -11.32 2.98
CA SER A 147 -7.05 -11.58 2.39
C SER A 147 -7.23 -11.96 0.92
N LEU A 148 -6.58 -11.25 0.00
CA LEU A 148 -6.71 -11.55 -1.43
C LEU A 148 -5.56 -12.42 -1.93
N SER A 149 -5.87 -13.31 -2.86
CA SER A 149 -4.93 -14.20 -3.53
C SER A 149 -5.30 -14.35 -5.02
N ASN A 150 -4.40 -14.96 -5.80
CA ASN A 150 -4.63 -15.26 -7.23
C ASN A 150 -5.09 -14.06 -8.09
N LEU A 151 -4.57 -12.87 -7.78
CA LEU A 151 -4.95 -11.63 -8.46
C LEU A 151 -4.47 -11.61 -9.91
N ILE A 152 -5.41 -11.40 -10.83
CA ILE A 152 -5.21 -11.18 -12.26
C ILE A 152 -5.59 -9.73 -12.56
N TYR A 153 -4.81 -9.07 -13.41
CA TYR A 153 -5.00 -7.66 -13.75
C TYR A 153 -5.07 -7.50 -15.26
N GLU A 154 -6.15 -6.91 -15.74
CA GLU A 154 -6.37 -6.63 -17.16
C GLU A 154 -6.82 -5.18 -17.37
N ILE A 155 -6.43 -4.61 -18.49
CA ILE A 155 -6.84 -3.26 -18.88
C ILE A 155 -7.86 -3.37 -19.99
N GLU A 156 -9.05 -2.86 -19.75
CA GLU A 156 -10.09 -2.72 -20.76
C GLU A 156 -10.41 -1.23 -20.91
N GLU A 157 -10.20 -0.69 -22.11
CA GLU A 157 -10.42 0.74 -22.41
C GLU A 157 -9.75 1.69 -21.38
N ASP A 158 -10.53 2.23 -20.44
CA ASP A 158 -10.14 3.18 -19.39
C ASP A 158 -10.35 2.64 -17.96
N THR A 159 -10.51 1.31 -17.82
CA THR A 159 -10.67 0.64 -16.52
C THR A 159 -9.56 -0.38 -16.29
N LEU A 160 -9.29 -0.62 -15.01
CA LEU A 160 -8.49 -1.76 -14.56
C LEU A 160 -9.46 -2.82 -14.03
N CYS A 161 -9.52 -3.95 -14.72
CA CYS A 161 -10.25 -5.13 -14.31
C CYS A 161 -9.35 -5.97 -13.40
N VAL A 162 -9.88 -6.39 -12.25
CA VAL A 162 -9.16 -7.21 -11.28
C VAL A 162 -10.01 -8.40 -10.87
N ASP A 163 -9.48 -9.59 -11.16
CA ASP A 163 -10.07 -10.85 -10.76
C ASP A 163 -9.20 -11.50 -9.68
N GLY A 164 -9.83 -12.22 -8.78
CA GLY A 164 -9.09 -13.10 -7.89
C GLY A 164 -9.94 -13.73 -6.81
N ASP A 165 -9.24 -14.34 -5.86
CA ASP A 165 -9.84 -15.05 -4.75
C ASP A 165 -9.66 -14.26 -3.46
N TYR A 166 -10.58 -14.46 -2.51
CA TYR A 166 -10.45 -13.94 -1.17
C TYR A 166 -10.71 -14.98 -0.09
N ASP A 167 -10.06 -14.79 1.05
CA ASP A 167 -10.38 -15.43 2.33
C ASP A 167 -10.90 -14.36 3.30
N ILE A 168 -12.04 -14.63 3.93
CA ILE A 168 -12.66 -13.78 4.94
C ILE A 168 -12.46 -14.42 6.31
N LYS A 169 -12.00 -13.63 7.27
CA LYS A 169 -12.07 -13.95 8.70
C LYS A 169 -13.31 -13.29 9.29
N LEU A 170 -14.12 -14.10 9.96
CA LEU A 170 -15.30 -13.68 10.68
C LEU A 170 -15.05 -13.77 12.18
N GLU A 171 -15.66 -12.85 12.94
CA GLU A 171 -15.67 -12.89 14.40
C GLU A 171 -17.12 -12.85 14.92
N PHE A 172 -17.39 -13.62 15.97
CA PHE A 172 -18.71 -13.69 16.58
C PHE A 172 -19.09 -12.35 17.21
N ASP A 173 -20.24 -11.83 16.82
CA ASP A 173 -20.77 -10.53 17.23
C ASP A 173 -21.89 -10.72 18.26
N GLY A 174 -21.50 -11.19 19.45
CA GLY A 174 -22.44 -11.48 20.53
C GLY A 174 -21.79 -11.97 21.83
N GLU A 175 -22.60 -12.17 22.87
CA GLU A 175 -22.16 -12.81 24.10
C GLU A 175 -22.03 -14.33 23.90
N ILE A 176 -20.86 -14.88 24.22
CA ILE A 176 -20.58 -16.32 24.06
C ILE A 176 -21.43 -17.09 25.07
N PRO A 177 -22.30 -18.02 24.61
CA PRO A 177 -23.08 -18.84 25.51
C PRO A 177 -22.18 -19.68 26.44
N GLU A 178 -22.58 -19.87 27.70
CA GLU A 178 -21.77 -20.54 28.73
C GLU A 178 -21.23 -21.91 28.28
N HIS A 179 -22.03 -22.66 27.52
CA HIS A 179 -21.68 -23.99 27.03
C HIS A 179 -20.66 -24.00 25.87
N TYR A 180 -20.35 -22.84 25.29
CA TYR A 180 -19.33 -22.68 24.24
C TYR A 180 -18.04 -22.01 24.74
N LYS A 181 -17.97 -21.58 26.01
CA LYS A 181 -16.78 -20.88 26.54
C LYS A 181 -15.49 -21.71 26.53
N ASP A 182 -15.62 -23.04 26.64
CA ASP A 182 -14.48 -23.96 26.63
C ASP A 182 -14.12 -24.45 25.21
N TYR A 183 -14.84 -24.01 24.16
CA TYR A 183 -14.56 -24.43 22.78
C TYR A 183 -13.52 -23.51 22.14
N PRO A 184 -12.28 -23.99 21.90
CA PRO A 184 -11.27 -23.18 21.23
C PRO A 184 -11.73 -22.87 19.80
N ASN A 185 -11.72 -21.58 19.45
CA ASN A 185 -12.10 -21.01 18.15
C ASN A 185 -13.61 -20.94 17.85
N PHE A 186 -14.50 -21.04 18.83
CA PHE A 186 -15.93 -20.77 18.59
C PHE A 186 -16.16 -19.39 17.95
N GLU A 187 -15.43 -18.40 18.43
CA GLU A 187 -15.57 -16.99 18.04
C GLU A 187 -15.03 -16.68 16.64
N VAL A 188 -14.32 -17.60 15.98
CA VAL A 188 -13.63 -17.32 14.73
C VAL A 188 -14.03 -18.33 13.66
N ARG A 189 -14.50 -17.82 12.53
CA ARG A 189 -14.77 -18.62 11.33
C ARG A 189 -14.04 -18.06 10.13
N SER A 190 -13.85 -18.91 9.13
CA SER A 190 -13.32 -18.51 7.83
C SER A 190 -14.29 -18.86 6.72
N MET A 191 -14.41 -17.96 5.76
CA MET A 191 -15.12 -18.16 4.50
C MET A 191 -14.16 -17.80 3.35
N PHE A 192 -14.47 -18.24 2.15
CA PHE A 192 -13.67 -17.95 0.97
C PHE A 192 -14.58 -17.55 -0.18
N GLY A 193 -14.03 -17.03 -1.25
CA GLY A 193 -14.82 -16.63 -2.41
C GLY A 193 -13.96 -16.12 -3.53
N ASP A 194 -14.62 -15.74 -4.61
CA ASP A 194 -14.01 -15.09 -5.76
C ASP A 194 -14.69 -13.74 -6.04
N PHE A 195 -13.98 -12.88 -6.77
CA PHE A 195 -14.47 -11.57 -7.15
C PHE A 195 -13.92 -11.15 -8.50
N GLU A 196 -14.71 -10.31 -9.17
CA GLU A 196 -14.36 -9.54 -10.36
C GLU A 196 -14.79 -8.10 -10.11
N ILE A 197 -13.83 -7.18 -10.20
CA ILE A 197 -14.08 -5.74 -10.00
C ILE A 197 -13.49 -4.92 -11.15
N GLU A 198 -14.09 -3.77 -11.36
CA GLU A 198 -13.56 -2.73 -12.24
C GLU A 198 -13.18 -1.49 -11.43
N ILE A 199 -12.05 -0.90 -11.77
CA ILE A 199 -11.56 0.35 -11.17
C ILE A 199 -11.42 1.40 -12.26
N ASP A 200 -12.26 2.45 -12.17
CA ASP A 200 -12.24 3.54 -13.15
C ASP A 200 -11.09 4.54 -12.90
N LYS A 201 -10.87 5.47 -13.84
CA LYS A 201 -9.87 6.54 -13.72
C LYS A 201 -9.99 7.41 -12.46
N ASN A 202 -11.17 7.47 -11.84
CA ASN A 202 -11.43 8.21 -10.60
C ASN A 202 -11.21 7.33 -9.35
N LYS A 203 -10.69 6.12 -9.53
CA LYS A 203 -10.51 5.09 -8.48
C LYS A 203 -11.83 4.61 -7.87
N ARG A 204 -12.94 4.72 -8.61
CA ARG A 204 -14.21 4.13 -8.20
C ARG A 204 -14.16 2.64 -8.50
N ILE A 205 -14.37 1.83 -7.47
CA ILE A 205 -14.43 0.37 -7.57
C ILE A 205 -15.90 -0.04 -7.75
N THR A 206 -16.16 -0.93 -8.70
CA THR A 206 -17.47 -1.53 -8.96
C THR A 206 -17.33 -3.04 -8.98
N ILE A 207 -18.18 -3.75 -8.24
CA ILE A 207 -18.24 -5.23 -8.27
C ILE A 207 -19.05 -5.63 -9.49
N GLN A 208 -18.45 -6.44 -10.37
CA GLN A 208 -19.15 -7.05 -11.50
C GLN A 208 -19.67 -8.43 -11.12
N ASN A 209 -18.86 -9.20 -10.39
CA ASN A 209 -19.23 -10.50 -9.88
C ASN A 209 -18.56 -10.75 -8.53
N SER A 210 -19.23 -11.50 -7.65
CA SER A 210 -18.63 -12.04 -6.45
C SER A 210 -19.39 -13.27 -6.00
N SER A 211 -18.67 -14.23 -5.42
CA SER A 211 -19.23 -15.43 -4.83
C SER A 211 -18.67 -15.65 -3.43
N ILE A 212 -19.45 -16.27 -2.54
CA ILE A 212 -18.97 -16.72 -1.23
C ILE A 212 -19.23 -18.21 -1.00
N GLY A 213 -18.23 -18.88 -0.48
CA GLY A 213 -18.22 -20.27 -0.04
C GLY A 213 -17.83 -20.40 1.43
N HIS A 214 -18.16 -21.54 2.03
CA HIS A 214 -17.79 -21.89 3.40
C HIS A 214 -17.11 -23.25 3.44
N TYR A 215 -16.22 -23.44 4.41
CA TYR A 215 -15.66 -24.75 4.71
C TYR A 215 -16.69 -25.57 5.49
N TRP A 216 -16.96 -26.80 5.03
CA TRP A 216 -17.84 -27.77 5.69
C TRP A 216 -17.25 -28.31 7.00
#